data_AF-A0A1X0QGT1-F1
#
_entry.id   AF-A0A1X0QGT1-F1
#
_cell.length_a   1.000
_cell.length_b   1.000
_cell.length_c   1.000
_cell.angle_alpha   90.00
_cell.angle_beta   90.00
_cell.angle_gamma   90.00
#
_symmetry.space_group_name_H-M   'P 1'
#
loop_
_entity.id
_entity.type
_entity.pdbx_description
1 polymer ?
#
loop_
_entity_poly.entity_id
_entity_poly.type
_entity_poly.pdbx_seq_one_letter_code
_entity_poly.pdbx_strand_id
1 'polypeptide(L)'
;MSLFDEIKLLKINLRYAWKWKLKEDFCLICQQDFYSMCSKCTHPIECAPVIGECSHIFHLHCIDAWVASNKFCPLCRKKWEVIKYFKYE
;
A
#
# COMPACT_ATOMS: atom_id res chain seq x y z
N MET A 1 14.82 53.32 14.32
CA MET A 1 15.88 52.30 14.39
C MET A 1 15.21 50.96 14.57
N SER A 2 15.07 50.22 13.47
CA SER A 2 14.37 48.95 13.42
C SER A 2 15.17 47.88 14.19
N LEU A 3 14.68 47.52 15.37
CA LEU A 3 15.09 46.32 16.08
C LEU A 3 14.43 45.13 15.35
N PHE A 4 15.18 44.44 14.52
CA PHE A 4 14.80 43.10 14.09
C PHE A 4 15.93 42.17 14.48
N ASP A 5 15.66 41.31 15.46
CA ASP A 5 16.60 40.29 15.91
C ASP A 5 16.90 39.32 14.76
N GLU A 6 18.18 39.04 14.56
CA GLU A 6 18.67 38.18 13.49
C GLU A 6 18.37 36.71 13.84
N ILE A 7 17.31 36.15 13.25
CA ILE A 7 16.92 34.74 13.48
C ILE A 7 17.94 33.81 12.79
N LYS A 8 18.59 32.94 13.57
CA LYS A 8 19.51 31.90 13.06
C LYS A 8 18.90 30.51 13.19
N LEU A 9 18.80 29.81 12.07
CA LEU A 9 18.45 28.40 12.04
C LEU A 9 19.63 27.57 12.56
N LEU A 10 19.44 26.93 13.73
CA LEU A 10 20.50 26.13 14.36
C LEU A 10 20.58 24.71 13.80
N LYS A 11 19.43 24.04 13.61
CA LYS A 11 19.36 22.67 13.10
C LYS A 11 17.98 22.37 12.53
N ILE A 12 17.92 21.76 11.35
CA ILE A 12 16.69 21.24 10.75
C ILE A 12 16.78 19.71 10.74
N ASN A 13 15.75 19.04 11.25
CA ASN A 13 15.61 17.58 11.19
C ASN A 13 14.47 17.23 10.24
N LEU A 14 14.81 16.86 9.01
CA LEU A 14 13.82 16.42 8.04
C LEU A 14 13.35 14.99 8.38
N ARG A 15 12.06 14.75 8.14
CA ARG A 15 11.41 13.44 8.22
C ARG A 15 10.52 13.31 7.00
N TYR A 16 10.43 12.10 6.48
CA TYR A 16 9.53 11.77 5.38
C TYR A 16 8.69 10.56 5.78
N ALA A 17 7.49 10.50 5.23
CA ALA A 17 6.60 9.36 5.28
C ALA A 17 6.01 9.17 3.89
N TRP A 18 5.76 7.93 3.51
CA TRP A 18 5.16 7.59 2.23
C TRP A 18 3.96 6.68 2.47
N LYS A 19 2.99 6.74 1.57
CA LYS A 19 1.83 5.85 1.57
C LYS A 19 1.41 5.55 0.14
N TRP A 20 0.84 4.37 -0.06
CA TRP A 20 0.21 4.04 -1.34
C TRP A 20 -1.01 4.94 -1.58
N LYS A 21 -1.16 5.45 -2.80
CA LYS A 21 -2.36 6.18 -3.21
C LYS A 21 -3.43 5.19 -3.66
N LEU A 22 -4.16 4.64 -2.70
CA LEU A 22 -5.22 3.65 -2.90
C LEU A 22 -6.59 4.24 -2.52
N LYS A 23 -7.67 3.59 -2.98
CA LYS A 23 -9.04 3.94 -2.60
C LYS A 23 -9.46 3.25 -1.29
N GLU A 24 -8.84 2.12 -0.97
CA GLU A 24 -9.06 1.30 0.21
C GLU A 24 -7.77 1.20 1.03
N ASP A 25 -7.89 1.16 2.36
CA ASP A 25 -6.72 1.26 3.27
C ASP A 25 -6.14 -0.10 3.69
N PHE A 26 -6.95 -1.16 3.66
CA PHE A 26 -6.57 -2.48 4.16
C PHE A 26 -6.92 -3.62 3.20
N CYS A 27 -6.10 -4.67 3.25
CA CYS A 27 -6.32 -5.89 2.50
C CYS A 27 -7.34 -6.79 3.21
N LEU A 28 -8.47 -7.10 2.56
CA LEU A 28 -9.53 -7.92 3.15
C LEU A 28 -9.19 -9.42 3.32
N ILE A 29 -8.08 -9.88 2.74
CA ILE A 29 -7.62 -11.27 2.94
C ILE A 29 -6.84 -11.40 4.26
N CYS A 30 -5.88 -10.51 4.52
CA CYS A 30 -5.04 -10.58 5.73
C CYS A 30 -5.43 -9.58 6.82
N GLN A 31 -6.38 -8.68 6.54
CA GLN A 31 -6.86 -7.62 7.44
C GLN A 31 -5.75 -6.69 7.95
N GLN A 32 -4.69 -6.54 7.15
CA GLN A 32 -3.60 -5.60 7.43
C GLN A 32 -3.68 -4.43 6.46
N ASP A 33 -3.23 -3.26 6.90
CA ASP A 33 -3.09 -2.09 6.05
C ASP A 33 -2.12 -2.33 4.89
N PHE A 34 -2.32 -1.64 3.77
CA PHE A 34 -1.46 -1.81 2.58
C PHE A 34 -0.02 -1.30 2.74
N TYR A 35 0.24 -0.50 3.77
CA TYR A 35 1.59 -0.06 4.14
C TYR A 35 2.21 -0.92 5.25
N SER A 36 1.48 -1.94 5.71
CA SER A 36 1.93 -2.92 6.70
C SER A 36 2.30 -4.24 6.03
N MET A 37 2.92 -5.14 6.79
CA MET A 37 3.35 -6.44 6.29
C MET A 37 2.21 -7.46 6.29
N CYS A 38 2.11 -8.24 5.21
CA CYS A 38 1.33 -9.47 5.20
C CYS A 38 2.03 -10.57 6.01
N SER A 39 1.35 -11.69 6.27
CA SER A 39 1.92 -12.83 7.02
C SER A 39 3.13 -13.50 6.36
N LYS A 40 3.35 -13.28 5.05
CA LYS A 40 4.50 -13.81 4.29
C LYS A 40 5.60 -12.76 4.07
N CYS A 41 5.37 -11.52 4.47
CA CYS A 41 6.21 -10.39 4.11
C CYS A 41 7.21 -10.10 5.24
N THR A 42 8.48 -9.88 4.91
CA THR A 42 9.47 -9.34 5.85
C THR A 42 9.61 -7.83 5.75
N HIS A 43 9.16 -7.25 4.64
CA HIS A 43 9.14 -5.80 4.44
C HIS A 43 7.90 -5.37 3.63
N PRO A 44 7.24 -4.23 3.94
CA PRO A 44 6.02 -3.80 3.23
C PRO A 44 6.18 -3.62 1.71
N ILE A 45 7.40 -3.37 1.24
CA ILE A 45 7.71 -3.16 -0.18
C ILE A 45 7.69 -4.46 -0.99
N GLU A 46 7.91 -5.62 -0.34
CA GLU A 46 7.93 -6.93 -1.00
C GLU A 46 6.56 -7.35 -1.54
N CYS A 47 5.50 -6.76 -0.99
CA CYS A 47 4.13 -7.12 -1.33
C CYS A 47 3.33 -5.88 -1.69
N ALA A 48 3.69 -5.32 -2.85
CA ALA A 48 2.94 -4.21 -3.39
C ALA A 48 1.44 -4.56 -3.54
N PRO A 49 0.54 -3.59 -3.27
CA PRO A 49 -0.86 -3.75 -3.57
C PRO A 49 -1.06 -4.05 -5.06
N VAL A 50 -2.13 -4.78 -5.36
CA VAL A 50 -2.58 -5.06 -6.73
C VAL A 50 -4.07 -4.84 -6.82
N ILE A 51 -4.50 -4.30 -7.95
CA ILE A 51 -5.91 -4.05 -8.23
C ILE A 51 -6.38 -4.99 -9.34
N GLY A 52 -7.56 -5.58 -9.15
CA GLY A 52 -8.23 -6.38 -10.18
C GLY A 52 -9.12 -5.53 -11.07
N GLU A 53 -9.54 -6.06 -12.22
CA GLU A 53 -10.53 -5.41 -13.10
C GLU A 53 -11.84 -5.07 -12.39
N CYS A 54 -12.16 -5.82 -11.33
CA CYS A 54 -13.30 -5.53 -10.46
C CYS A 54 -13.10 -4.34 -9.50
N SER A 55 -11.98 -3.62 -9.62
CA SER A 55 -11.56 -2.48 -8.79
C SER A 55 -11.30 -2.78 -7.32
N HIS A 56 -11.21 -4.06 -6.93
CA HIS A 56 -10.80 -4.46 -5.58
C HIS A 56 -9.28 -4.60 -5.47
N ILE A 57 -8.76 -4.21 -4.31
CA ILE A 57 -7.33 -4.13 -4.03
C ILE A 57 -6.95 -5.18 -2.99
N PHE A 58 -5.82 -5.86 -3.20
CA PHE A 58 -5.25 -6.82 -2.26
C PHE A 58 -3.73 -6.75 -2.25
N HIS A 59 -3.12 -7.26 -1.20
CA HIS A 59 -1.69 -7.58 -1.19
C HIS A 59 -1.39 -8.66 -2.23
N LEU A 60 -0.33 -8.49 -3.04
CA LEU A 60 0.10 -9.45 -4.05
C LEU A 60 0.19 -10.89 -3.49
N HIS A 61 0.95 -11.11 -2.41
CA HIS A 61 1.08 -12.43 -1.79
C HIS A 61 -0.25 -13.01 -1.29
N CYS A 62 -1.16 -12.15 -0.84
CA CYS A 62 -2.45 -12.59 -0.33
C CYS A 62 -3.37 -13.05 -1.45
N ILE A 63 -3.46 -12.27 -2.53
CA ILE A 63 -4.31 -12.64 -3.67
C ILE A 63 -3.71 -13.79 -4.47
N ASP A 64 -2.38 -13.87 -4.63
CA ASP A 64 -1.72 -14.99 -5.31
C ASP A 64 -2.00 -16.32 -4.60
N ALA A 65 -1.95 -16.34 -3.27
CA ALA A 65 -2.31 -17.50 -2.48
C ALA A 65 -3.80 -17.89 -2.64
N TRP A 66 -4.69 -16.90 -2.73
CA TRP A 66 -6.12 -17.14 -2.94
C TRP A 66 -6.40 -17.72 -4.33
N VAL A 67 -5.83 -17.12 -5.38
CA VAL A 67 -6.12 -17.51 -6.77
C VAL A 67 -5.52 -18.84 -7.18
N ALA A 68 -4.55 -19.35 -6.41
CA ALA A 68 -4.07 -20.73 -6.53
C ALA A 68 -5.19 -21.77 -6.35
N SER A 69 -6.23 -21.46 -5.56
CA SER A 69 -7.37 -22.36 -5.32
C SER A 69 -8.72 -21.80 -5.78
N ASN A 70 -8.84 -20.49 -5.99
CA ASN A 70 -10.09 -19.85 -6.35
C ASN A 70 -9.91 -18.77 -7.44
N LYS A 71 -10.48 -18.98 -8.62
CA LYS A 71 -10.34 -18.06 -9.77
C LYS A 71 -11.17 -16.77 -9.66
N PHE A 72 -11.85 -16.54 -8.53
CA PHE A 72 -12.75 -15.41 -8.34
C PHE A 72 -12.26 -14.45 -7.25
N CYS A 73 -12.58 -13.17 -7.42
CA CYS A 73 -12.33 -12.12 -6.42
C CYS A 73 -12.99 -12.49 -5.07
N PRO A 74 -12.28 -12.41 -3.94
CA PRO A 74 -12.85 -12.69 -2.61
C PRO A 74 -14.07 -11.83 -2.25
N LEU A 75 -14.17 -10.62 -2.81
CA LEU A 75 -15.21 -9.64 -2.47
C LEU A 75 -16.46 -9.81 -3.33
N CYS A 76 -16.31 -9.68 -4.64
CA CYS A 76 -17.46 -9.64 -5.56
C CYS A 76 -17.67 -10.91 -6.37
N ARG A 77 -16.80 -11.92 -6.20
CA ARG A 77 -16.87 -13.21 -6.90
C ARG A 77 -16.83 -13.13 -8.43
N LYS A 78 -16.44 -11.99 -9.00
CA LYS A 78 -16.09 -11.88 -10.43
C LYS A 78 -14.77 -12.60 -10.68
N LYS A 79 -14.56 -13.10 -11.91
CA LYS A 79 -13.28 -13.71 -12.30
C LYS A 79 -12.14 -12.74 -11.99
N TRP A 80 -11.09 -13.23 -11.32
CA TRP A 80 -9.97 -12.39 -10.94
C TRP A 80 -9.01 -12.22 -12.11
N GLU A 81 -8.86 -10.98 -12.57
CA GLU A 81 -7.88 -10.57 -13.57
C GLU A 81 -7.23 -9.27 -13.07
N VAL A 82 -5.90 -9.22 -13.08
CA VAL A 82 -5.13 -8.09 -12.56
C VAL A 82 -5.12 -6.98 -13.61
N ILE A 83 -5.53 -5.77 -13.22
CA ILE A 83 -5.48 -4.59 -14.11
C ILE A 83 -4.22 -3.76 -13.88
N LYS A 84 -3.72 -3.69 -12.64
CA LYS A 84 -2.52 -2.91 -12.32
C LYS A 84 -1.80 -3.44 -11.09
N TYR A 85 -0.46 -3.46 -11.20
CA TYR A 85 0.46 -3.62 -10.08
C TYR A 85 0.91 -2.24 -9.61
N PHE A 86 0.86 -1.98 -8.31
CA PHE A 86 1.48 -0.80 -7.75
C PHE A 86 2.99 -1.03 -7.70
N LYS A 87 3.78 -0.01 -8.03
CA LYS A 87 5.24 -0.03 -7.95
C LYS A 87 5.69 1.11 -7.06
N TYR A 88 6.78 0.89 -6.34
CA TYR A 88 7.46 1.94 -5.60
C TYR A 88 8.11 2.87 -6.62
N GLU A 89 7.59 4.09 -6.77
CA GLU A 89 8.22 5.19 -7.51
C GLU A 89 8.91 6.14 -6.52
#